data_AF-A0A4R3K3L0-F1
#
_entry.id   AF-A0A4R3K3L0-F1
#
_cell.length_a   1.000
_cell.length_b   1.000
_cell.length_c   1.000
_cell.angle_alpha   90.00
_cell.angle_beta   90.00
_cell.angle_gamma   90.00
#
_symmetry.space_group_name_H-M   'P 1'
#
loop_
_entity.id
_entity.type
_entity.pdbx_description
1 polymer ?
#
loop_
_entity_poly.entity_id
_entity_poly.type
_entity_poly.pdbx_seq_one_letter_code
_entity_poly.pdbx_strand_id
1 'polypeptide(L)'
;MKIAGWDNTPIISSGSGTKKVVQFAPEATIMDYPEIDLFGYLKTTAKTEEAKGGSNKRAAVVRLSNAIALEPFNGDLDYMTNMGLSVRDKDTQNSIAQSEIHKSFYTYTITIDLDKVGIDGDIEIENIEKANRVKQFLDQVEFLYRDIKGRRENMSPVFAIGGIYERKNPYFENRLKFSYKNNLAIECLGEILEDDDVKKNTSIGCLSDILANENDIKTKLPNVGTINKFFINLKAEVDNYYE
;
A
#
# COMPACT_ATOMS: atom_id res chain seq x y z
N MET A 1 3.98 -7.71 -0.63
CA MET A 1 3.69 -9.11 -1.02
C MET A 1 4.95 -9.83 -1.48
N LYS A 2 5.54 -9.48 -2.64
CA LYS A 2 6.81 -10.09 -3.11
C LYS A 2 7.98 -10.00 -2.13
N ILE A 3 8.17 -8.82 -1.55
CA ILE A 3 9.27 -8.57 -0.60
C ILE A 3 9.08 -9.43 0.68
N ALA A 4 7.83 -9.65 1.12
CA ALA A 4 7.48 -10.54 2.23
C ALA A 4 7.38 -12.03 1.84
N GLY A 5 7.55 -12.38 0.56
CA GLY A 5 7.37 -13.75 0.07
C GLY A 5 5.95 -14.31 0.16
N TRP A 6 4.94 -13.44 0.26
CA TRP A 6 3.53 -13.85 0.38
C TRP A 6 2.84 -14.10 -0.95
N ASP A 7 3.49 -13.87 -2.08
CA ASP A 7 2.94 -14.08 -3.42
C ASP A 7 2.98 -15.56 -3.87
N ASN A 8 2.78 -16.48 -2.92
CA ASN A 8 2.88 -17.91 -3.09
C ASN A 8 1.55 -18.65 -2.80
N THR A 9 0.45 -17.92 -2.58
CA THR A 9 -0.87 -18.55 -2.40
C THR A 9 -1.23 -19.36 -3.66
N PRO A 10 -1.57 -20.65 -3.52
CA PRO A 10 -1.92 -21.48 -4.66
C PRO A 10 -3.08 -20.90 -5.47
N ILE A 11 -2.97 -21.02 -6.79
CA ILE A 11 -3.99 -20.57 -7.74
C ILE A 11 -4.47 -21.73 -8.60
N ILE A 12 -5.72 -21.65 -9.05
CA ILE A 12 -6.31 -22.58 -10.01
C ILE A 12 -6.92 -21.82 -11.18
N SER A 13 -6.95 -22.47 -12.35
CA SER A 13 -7.80 -22.02 -13.46
C SER A 13 -9.19 -22.65 -13.31
N SER A 14 -10.20 -21.84 -13.01
CA SER A 14 -11.58 -22.28 -12.83
C SER A 14 -12.48 -21.80 -13.97
N GLY A 15 -13.46 -22.61 -14.36
CA GLY A 15 -14.41 -22.34 -15.44
C GLY A 15 -14.23 -23.22 -16.68
N SER A 16 -15.11 -23.04 -17.66
CA SER A 16 -15.18 -23.88 -18.88
C SER A 16 -15.01 -23.05 -20.15
N GLY A 17 -14.36 -23.62 -21.16
CA GLY A 17 -14.15 -22.97 -22.47
C GLY A 17 -13.36 -21.66 -22.38
N THR A 18 -13.87 -20.61 -23.01
CA THR A 18 -13.24 -19.27 -23.06
C THR A 18 -13.46 -18.42 -21.80
N LYS A 19 -14.23 -18.91 -20.82
CA LYS A 19 -14.54 -18.20 -19.56
C LYS A 19 -13.69 -18.66 -18.38
N LYS A 20 -12.49 -19.19 -18.63
CA LYS A 20 -11.56 -19.57 -17.56
C LYS A 20 -11.01 -18.32 -16.88
N VAL A 21 -11.08 -18.30 -15.56
CA VAL A 21 -10.50 -17.25 -14.72
C VAL A 21 -9.47 -17.89 -13.78
N VAL A 22 -8.38 -17.17 -13.52
CA VAL A 22 -7.41 -17.54 -12.49
C VAL A 22 -7.91 -16.98 -11.16
N GLN A 23 -8.01 -17.84 -10.16
CA GLN A 23 -8.43 -17.47 -8.80
C GLN A 23 -7.61 -18.26 -7.78
N PHE A 24 -7.64 -17.84 -6.51
CA PHE A 24 -7.02 -18.62 -5.43
C PHE A 24 -7.63 -20.02 -5.32
N ALA A 25 -6.80 -20.99 -5.00
CA ALA A 25 -7.21 -22.36 -4.83
C ALA A 25 -8.25 -22.48 -3.68
N PRO A 26 -9.31 -23.28 -3.85
CA PRO A 26 -10.35 -23.45 -2.83
C PRO A 26 -9.80 -23.80 -1.45
N GLU A 27 -8.79 -24.68 -1.41
CA GLU A 27 -8.12 -25.20 -0.23
C GLU A 27 -7.17 -24.21 0.47
N ALA A 28 -6.74 -23.14 -0.21
CA ALA A 28 -5.83 -22.17 0.38
C ALA A 28 -6.55 -21.36 1.48
N THR A 29 -6.19 -21.49 2.75
CA THR A 29 -6.87 -20.79 3.84
C THR A 29 -6.04 -19.66 4.44
N ILE A 30 -6.69 -18.78 5.21
CA ILE A 30 -5.99 -17.72 5.93
C ILE A 30 -5.05 -18.26 7.02
N MET A 31 -5.15 -19.53 7.43
CA MET A 31 -4.17 -20.12 8.36
C MET A 31 -2.78 -20.12 7.74
N ASP A 32 -2.68 -20.53 6.48
CA ASP A 32 -1.38 -20.75 5.82
C ASP A 32 -0.92 -19.54 5.01
N TYR A 33 -1.85 -18.69 4.55
CA TYR A 33 -1.56 -17.66 3.55
C TYR A 33 -1.96 -16.25 4.03
N PRO A 34 -0.98 -15.44 4.48
CA PRO A 34 -1.21 -14.05 4.89
C PRO A 34 -1.74 -13.14 3.76
N GLU A 35 -1.44 -13.46 2.50
CA GLU A 35 -1.92 -12.69 1.34
C GLU A 35 -3.45 -12.62 1.31
N ILE A 36 -4.11 -13.76 1.37
CA ILE A 36 -5.59 -13.82 1.32
C ILE A 36 -6.23 -13.42 2.64
N ASP A 37 -5.50 -13.49 3.75
CA ASP A 37 -5.94 -12.95 5.03
C ASP A 37 -6.08 -11.42 4.95
N LEU A 38 -5.02 -10.73 4.53
CA LEU A 38 -4.97 -9.27 4.52
C LEU A 38 -5.72 -8.65 3.33
N PHE A 39 -5.61 -9.23 2.13
CA PHE A 39 -6.16 -8.64 0.90
C PHE A 39 -7.48 -9.28 0.44
N GLY A 40 -7.94 -10.30 1.16
CA GLY A 40 -9.20 -10.97 0.86
C GLY A 40 -9.15 -11.81 -0.41
N TYR A 41 -10.30 -12.39 -0.77
CA TYR A 41 -10.42 -13.25 -1.94
C TYR A 41 -11.85 -13.33 -2.45
N LEU A 42 -11.98 -13.75 -3.72
CA LEU A 42 -13.22 -14.26 -4.28
C LEU A 42 -12.93 -15.61 -4.94
N LYS A 43 -13.50 -16.67 -4.37
CA LYS A 43 -13.37 -18.04 -4.87
C LYS A 43 -14.72 -18.52 -5.36
N THR A 44 -14.78 -18.97 -6.61
CA THR A 44 -16.00 -19.42 -7.25
C THR A 44 -15.91 -20.91 -7.59
N THR A 45 -16.98 -21.65 -7.31
CA THR A 45 -17.12 -23.04 -7.74
C THR A 45 -18.14 -23.10 -8.87
N ALA A 46 -17.73 -23.69 -10.00
CA ALA A 46 -18.63 -23.89 -11.13
C ALA A 46 -19.75 -24.85 -10.73
N LYS A 47 -20.95 -24.59 -11.24
CA LYS A 47 -22.08 -25.52 -11.09
C LYS A 47 -21.80 -26.78 -11.90
N THR A 48 -21.84 -27.94 -11.27
CA THR A 48 -21.80 -29.25 -11.93
C THR A 48 -23.17 -29.90 -11.86
N GLU A 49 -23.35 -31.06 -12.51
CA GLU A 49 -24.60 -31.84 -12.42
C GLU A 49 -24.90 -32.28 -10.98
N GLU A 50 -23.86 -32.44 -10.15
CA GLU A 50 -23.93 -32.97 -8.78
C GLU A 50 -23.87 -31.89 -7.69
N ALA A 51 -23.31 -30.70 -7.98
CA ALA A 51 -23.14 -29.63 -7.00
C ALA A 51 -23.68 -28.28 -7.49
N LYS A 52 -24.46 -27.61 -6.64
CA LYS A 52 -24.82 -26.20 -6.85
C LYS A 52 -23.53 -25.37 -6.77
N GLY A 53 -23.25 -24.60 -7.83
CA GLY A 53 -22.14 -23.64 -7.81
C GLY A 53 -22.31 -22.63 -6.68
N GLY A 54 -21.19 -22.07 -6.22
CA GLY A 54 -21.17 -21.14 -5.09
C GLY A 54 -20.05 -20.12 -5.21
N SER A 55 -20.12 -19.09 -4.35
CA SER A 55 -19.04 -18.12 -4.17
C SER A 55 -18.69 -18.03 -2.69
N ASN A 56 -17.42 -18.23 -2.38
CA ASN A 56 -16.83 -17.92 -1.09
C ASN A 56 -16.06 -16.61 -1.25
N LYS A 57 -16.35 -15.62 -0.41
CA LYS A 57 -15.76 -14.29 -0.48
C LYS A 57 -15.28 -13.85 0.89
N ARG A 58 -14.12 -13.20 0.89
CA ARG A 58 -13.56 -12.49 2.03
C ARG A 58 -13.23 -11.07 1.59
N ALA A 59 -13.76 -10.08 2.29
CA ALA A 59 -13.41 -8.68 2.02
C ALA A 59 -11.97 -8.41 2.46
N ALA A 60 -11.29 -7.51 1.76
CA ALA A 60 -9.95 -7.07 2.15
C ALA A 60 -9.98 -6.42 3.54
N VAL A 61 -9.07 -6.87 4.40
CA VAL A 61 -8.84 -6.33 5.76
C VAL A 61 -7.95 -5.10 5.69
N VAL A 62 -6.93 -5.16 4.84
CA VAL A 62 -6.07 -4.03 4.45
C VAL A 62 -6.67 -3.37 3.21
N ARG A 63 -7.08 -2.12 3.33
CA ARG A 63 -7.60 -1.32 2.21
C ARG A 63 -6.63 -0.21 1.87
N LEU A 64 -6.44 0.00 0.57
CA LEU A 64 -5.51 0.97 0.01
C LEU A 64 -6.30 1.95 -0.85
N SER A 65 -6.07 3.25 -0.67
CA SER A 65 -6.51 4.24 -1.64
C SER A 65 -5.62 4.20 -2.88
N ASN A 66 -6.07 4.85 -3.96
CA ASN A 66 -5.19 5.14 -5.08
C ASN A 66 -4.06 6.08 -4.64
N ALA A 67 -2.87 5.90 -5.23
CA ALA A 67 -1.78 6.84 -5.10
C ALA A 67 -2.04 8.03 -6.04
N ILE A 68 -2.23 9.22 -5.46
CA ILE A 68 -2.57 10.45 -6.18
C ILE A 68 -1.39 11.41 -6.11
N ALA A 69 -0.97 11.93 -7.26
CA ALA A 69 0.06 12.96 -7.33
C ALA A 69 -0.42 14.25 -6.66
N LEU A 70 0.46 14.88 -5.89
CA LEU A 70 0.17 16.10 -5.16
C LEU A 70 0.64 17.36 -5.90
N GLU A 71 1.32 17.18 -7.04
CA GLU A 71 1.74 18.26 -7.91
C GLU A 71 1.07 18.14 -9.29
N PRO A 72 0.90 19.26 -10.02
CA PRO A 72 0.38 19.22 -11.37
C PRO A 72 1.22 18.33 -12.29
N PHE A 73 0.54 17.63 -13.18
CA PHE A 73 1.19 16.88 -14.24
C PHE A 73 1.69 17.82 -15.34
N ASN A 74 2.99 17.78 -15.63
CA ASN A 74 3.64 18.67 -16.61
C ASN A 74 3.79 18.06 -18.01
N GLY A 75 3.52 16.76 -18.21
CA GLY A 75 3.63 16.16 -19.54
C GLY A 75 5.06 15.86 -20.00
N ASP A 76 5.98 15.54 -19.09
CA ASP A 76 7.37 15.27 -19.47
C ASP A 76 7.47 14.00 -20.33
N LEU A 77 8.14 14.11 -21.48
CA LEU A 77 8.33 13.02 -22.44
C LEU A 77 9.82 12.66 -22.56
N ASP A 78 10.10 11.37 -22.49
CA ASP A 78 11.38 10.76 -22.80
C ASP A 78 11.37 10.19 -24.22
N TYR A 79 12.36 10.59 -25.02
CA TYR A 79 12.52 10.18 -26.40
C TYR A 79 13.71 9.25 -26.51
N MET A 80 13.42 7.96 -26.70
CA MET A 80 14.42 6.91 -26.81
C MET A 80 14.56 6.46 -28.26
N THR A 81 15.80 6.12 -28.66
CA THR A 81 16.06 5.47 -29.94
C THR A 81 17.07 4.35 -29.77
N ASN A 82 17.06 3.35 -30.64
CA ASN A 82 18.05 2.28 -30.64
C ASN A 82 19.21 2.56 -31.63
N MET A 83 19.61 3.83 -31.79
CA MET A 83 20.52 4.27 -32.85
C MET A 83 21.84 3.48 -32.88
N GLY A 84 22.41 3.16 -31.72
CA GLY A 84 23.65 2.38 -31.64
C GLY A 84 23.57 0.95 -32.21
N LEU A 85 22.35 0.40 -32.34
CA LEU A 85 22.10 -0.86 -33.03
C LEU A 85 21.74 -0.63 -34.50
N SER A 86 20.93 0.38 -34.81
CA SER A 86 20.47 0.62 -36.18
C SER A 86 21.61 0.97 -37.14
N VAL A 87 22.67 1.64 -36.68
CA VAL A 87 23.85 1.96 -37.52
C VAL A 87 24.62 0.72 -38.01
N ARG A 88 24.33 -0.47 -37.48
CA ARG A 88 24.95 -1.74 -37.91
C ARG A 88 24.31 -2.29 -39.18
N ASP A 89 23.12 -1.83 -39.54
CA ASP A 89 22.43 -2.17 -40.78
C ASP A 89 22.06 -0.89 -41.55
N LYS A 90 22.61 -0.73 -42.75
CA LYS A 90 22.48 0.51 -43.53
C LYS A 90 21.06 0.75 -44.05
N ASP A 91 20.23 -0.29 -44.10
CA ASP A 91 18.87 -0.23 -44.62
C ASP A 91 17.79 -0.15 -43.52
N THR A 92 18.19 -0.21 -42.24
CA THR A 92 17.26 -0.12 -41.11
C THR A 92 16.91 1.33 -40.77
N GLN A 93 15.63 1.68 -40.87
CA GLN A 93 15.09 2.94 -40.36
C GLN A 93 14.82 2.84 -38.86
N ASN A 94 15.52 3.66 -38.08
CA ASN A 94 15.34 3.74 -36.63
C ASN A 94 14.06 4.51 -36.28
N SER A 95 13.25 3.96 -35.39
CA SER A 95 12.02 4.57 -34.88
C SER A 95 12.25 5.18 -33.50
N ILE A 96 11.65 6.34 -33.27
CA ILE A 96 11.67 6.99 -31.95
C ILE A 96 10.58 6.37 -31.08
N ALA A 97 10.96 5.82 -29.93
CA ALA A 97 10.04 5.43 -28.87
C ALA A 97 9.86 6.61 -27.91
N GLN A 98 8.61 6.86 -27.51
CA GLN A 98 8.26 7.90 -26.55
C GLN A 98 7.74 7.25 -25.27
N SER A 99 8.20 7.71 -24.12
CA SER A 99 7.65 7.33 -22.82
C SER A 99 7.39 8.57 -22.00
N GLU A 100 6.23 8.64 -21.38
CA GLU A 100 5.95 9.65 -20.37
C GLU A 100 6.81 9.40 -19.12
N ILE A 101 7.34 10.48 -18.55
CA ILE A 101 8.00 10.50 -17.24
C ILE A 101 7.18 11.41 -16.34
N HIS A 102 6.90 10.94 -15.12
CA HIS A 102 6.30 11.79 -14.11
C HIS A 102 6.91 11.46 -12.74
N LYS A 103 7.56 12.45 -12.15
CA LYS A 103 8.10 12.40 -10.79
C LYS A 103 7.37 13.45 -9.96
N SER A 104 6.69 12.99 -8.91
CA SER A 104 5.95 13.85 -7.99
C SER A 104 5.89 13.21 -6.61
N PHE A 105 5.50 13.99 -5.60
CA PHE A 105 5.03 13.43 -4.35
C PHE A 105 3.65 12.80 -4.53
N TYR A 106 3.50 11.55 -4.10
CA TYR A 106 2.22 10.84 -4.11
C TYR A 106 1.69 10.68 -2.70
N THR A 107 0.38 10.85 -2.53
CA THR A 107 -0.33 10.47 -1.31
C THR A 107 -1.18 9.23 -1.53
N TYR A 108 -1.25 8.38 -0.52
CA TYR A 108 -2.19 7.28 -0.44
C TYR A 108 -2.49 6.99 1.04
N THR A 109 -3.62 6.37 1.29
CA THR A 109 -4.07 5.97 2.63
C THR A 109 -4.12 4.46 2.72
N ILE A 110 -3.57 3.92 3.80
CA ILE A 110 -3.73 2.52 4.18
C ILE A 110 -4.63 2.47 5.41
N THR A 111 -5.63 1.60 5.38
CA THR A 111 -6.45 1.27 6.55
C THR A 111 -6.37 -0.23 6.80
N ILE A 112 -6.23 -0.62 8.06
CA ILE A 112 -6.14 -2.03 8.48
C ILE A 112 -7.21 -2.23 9.56
N ASP A 113 -8.16 -3.12 9.31
CA ASP A 113 -9.17 -3.50 10.31
C ASP A 113 -8.62 -4.61 11.21
N LEU A 114 -8.00 -4.23 12.34
CA LEU A 114 -7.33 -5.17 13.24
C LEU A 114 -8.29 -6.22 13.81
N ASP A 115 -9.57 -5.88 14.02
CA ASP A 115 -10.61 -6.82 14.47
C ASP A 115 -10.87 -7.98 13.47
N LYS A 116 -10.37 -7.88 12.23
CA LYS A 116 -10.63 -8.83 11.14
C LYS A 116 -9.40 -9.59 10.66
N VAL A 117 -8.20 -9.17 11.07
CA VAL A 117 -6.96 -9.88 10.72
C VAL A 117 -7.02 -11.27 11.34
N GLY A 118 -6.76 -12.29 10.53
CA GLY A 118 -6.68 -13.66 11.00
C GLY A 118 -8.00 -14.31 11.39
N ILE A 119 -9.15 -13.72 11.04
CA ILE A 119 -10.49 -14.27 11.34
C ILE A 119 -11.28 -14.46 10.05
N ASP A 120 -11.62 -15.70 9.68
CA ASP A 120 -12.38 -16.08 8.48
C ASP A 120 -13.38 -17.21 8.75
N GLY A 121 -14.65 -16.86 9.04
CA GLY A 121 -15.65 -17.84 9.47
C GLY A 121 -15.27 -18.46 10.82
N ASP A 122 -15.09 -19.78 10.85
CA ASP A 122 -14.65 -20.51 12.04
C ASP A 122 -13.12 -20.57 12.20
N ILE A 123 -12.37 -20.04 11.22
CA ILE A 123 -10.91 -19.99 11.29
C ILE A 123 -10.50 -18.73 12.04
N GLU A 124 -9.76 -18.91 13.13
CA GLU A 124 -9.10 -17.84 13.88
C GLU A 124 -7.66 -18.25 14.19
N ILE A 125 -6.70 -17.40 13.83
CA ILE A 125 -5.28 -17.63 14.14
C ILE A 125 -4.90 -17.00 15.48
N GLU A 126 -3.78 -17.46 16.05
CA GLU A 126 -3.24 -16.91 17.30
C GLU A 126 -2.95 -15.41 17.20
N ASN A 127 -3.20 -14.67 18.28
CA ASN A 127 -2.98 -13.22 18.35
C ASN A 127 -1.54 -12.81 18.00
N ILE A 128 -0.55 -13.61 18.42
CA ILE A 128 0.85 -13.38 18.07
C ILE A 128 1.09 -13.42 16.55
N GLU A 129 0.38 -14.30 15.84
CA GLU A 129 0.47 -14.41 14.38
C GLU A 129 -0.29 -13.26 13.69
N LYS A 130 -1.45 -12.84 14.23
CA LYS A 130 -2.16 -11.62 13.76
C LYS A 130 -1.24 -10.40 13.82
N ALA A 131 -0.57 -10.19 14.97
CA ALA A 131 0.38 -9.11 15.15
C ALA A 131 1.56 -9.22 14.17
N ASN A 132 2.15 -10.41 14.03
CA ASN A 132 3.27 -10.63 13.11
C ASN A 132 2.92 -10.30 11.65
N ARG A 133 1.74 -10.68 11.17
CA ARG A 133 1.29 -10.35 9.81
C ARG A 133 1.17 -8.86 9.59
N VAL A 134 0.56 -8.13 10.54
CA VAL A 134 0.44 -6.67 10.42
C VAL A 134 1.83 -6.02 10.46
N LYS A 135 2.72 -6.43 11.38
CA LYS A 135 4.09 -5.88 11.47
C LYS A 135 4.91 -6.14 10.22
N GLN A 136 4.87 -7.36 9.67
CA GLN A 136 5.55 -7.68 8.42
C GLN A 136 5.03 -6.82 7.26
N PHE A 137 3.72 -6.58 7.20
CA PHE A 137 3.13 -5.68 6.22
C PHE A 137 3.63 -4.24 6.40
N LEU A 138 3.69 -3.72 7.63
CA LEU A 138 4.23 -2.38 7.94
C LEU A 138 5.71 -2.26 7.53
N ASP A 139 6.52 -3.29 7.72
CA ASP A 139 7.92 -3.32 7.24
C ASP A 139 8.00 -3.17 5.71
N GLN A 140 7.01 -3.72 4.97
CA GLN A 140 6.96 -3.56 3.51
C GLN A 140 6.63 -2.13 3.10
N VAL A 141 5.81 -1.43 3.90
CA VAL A 141 5.42 -0.05 3.64
C VAL A 141 6.60 0.90 3.94
N GLU A 142 7.36 0.64 5.01
CA GLU A 142 8.53 1.44 5.38
C GLU A 142 9.59 1.49 4.26
N PHE A 143 9.83 0.35 3.59
CA PHE A 143 10.84 0.20 2.54
C PHE A 143 10.24 -0.07 1.16
N LEU A 144 9.05 0.49 0.89
CA LEU A 144 8.31 0.23 -0.33
C LEU A 144 9.12 0.65 -1.58
N TYR A 145 9.25 -0.26 -2.53
CA TYR A 145 9.78 0.05 -3.85
C TYR A 145 8.98 -0.67 -4.93
N ARG A 146 9.12 -0.22 -6.17
CA ARG A 146 8.44 -0.82 -7.31
C ARG A 146 9.40 -1.05 -8.47
N ASP A 147 9.40 -2.27 -8.98
CA ASP A 147 10.11 -2.61 -10.22
C ASP A 147 9.17 -2.36 -11.43
N ILE A 148 9.57 -1.50 -12.37
CA ILE A 148 8.80 -1.15 -13.58
C ILE A 148 9.75 -1.01 -14.77
N LYS A 149 9.43 -1.68 -15.90
CA LYS A 149 10.12 -1.51 -17.20
C LYS A 149 11.66 -1.46 -17.07
N GLY A 150 12.24 -2.39 -16.31
CA GLY A 150 13.69 -2.53 -16.12
C GLY A 150 14.33 -1.59 -15.10
N ARG A 151 13.53 -0.77 -14.40
CA ARG A 151 14.00 0.13 -13.32
C ARG A 151 13.40 -0.27 -11.99
N ARG A 152 14.06 0.18 -10.91
CA ARG A 152 13.55 0.15 -9.54
C ARG A 152 13.30 1.56 -9.07
N GLU A 153 12.06 1.87 -8.75
CA GLU A 153 11.64 3.18 -8.25
C GLU A 153 11.45 3.09 -6.72
N ASN A 154 12.06 4.02 -5.98
CA ASN A 154 11.89 4.10 -4.54
C ASN A 154 10.54 4.77 -4.22
N MET A 155 9.70 4.10 -3.43
CA MET A 155 8.39 4.57 -2.99
C MET A 155 8.29 4.63 -1.46
N SER A 156 9.42 4.57 -0.75
CA SER A 156 9.47 4.70 0.71
C SER A 156 8.89 6.05 1.14
N PRO A 157 8.11 6.11 2.22
CA PRO A 157 7.47 7.34 2.66
C PRO A 157 8.49 8.39 3.07
N VAL A 158 8.29 9.61 2.59
CA VAL A 158 9.04 10.81 3.04
C VAL A 158 8.30 11.55 4.17
N PHE A 159 7.01 11.30 4.29
CA PHE A 159 6.13 11.76 5.35
C PHE A 159 5.07 10.69 5.61
N ALA A 160 4.78 10.42 6.87
CA ALA A 160 3.73 9.50 7.29
C ALA A 160 3.01 10.07 8.51
N ILE A 161 1.69 9.95 8.54
CA ILE A 161 0.84 10.36 9.66
C ILE A 161 -0.22 9.30 9.87
N GLY A 162 -0.41 8.86 11.10
CA GLY A 162 -1.34 7.78 11.41
C GLY A 162 -1.08 7.15 12.76
N GLY A 163 -1.85 6.11 13.05
CA GLY A 163 -1.86 5.41 14.32
C GLY A 163 -2.99 4.38 14.38
N ILE A 164 -3.17 3.78 15.54
CA ILE A 164 -4.29 2.86 15.81
C ILE A 164 -5.40 3.63 16.53
N TYR A 165 -6.62 3.57 16.00
CA TYR A 165 -7.76 4.33 16.52
C TYR A 165 -8.91 3.39 16.88
N GLU A 166 -9.69 3.79 17.88
CA GLU A 166 -10.93 3.08 18.25
C GLU A 166 -11.99 3.23 17.14
N ARG A 167 -12.06 4.40 16.50
CA ARG A 167 -13.00 4.65 15.39
C ARG A 167 -12.40 4.20 14.06
N LYS A 168 -13.18 3.44 13.29
CA LYS A 168 -12.81 2.92 11.96
C LYS A 168 -12.87 3.98 10.85
N ASN A 169 -12.45 5.21 11.13
CA ASN A 169 -12.49 6.33 10.18
C ASN A 169 -11.08 6.73 9.74
N PRO A 170 -10.78 6.81 8.43
CA PRO A 170 -9.47 7.25 7.96
C PRO A 170 -9.33 8.78 8.05
N TYR A 171 -8.96 9.29 9.23
CA TYR A 171 -8.91 10.74 9.54
C TYR A 171 -8.15 11.60 8.53
N PHE A 172 -7.05 11.07 7.96
CA PHE A 172 -6.15 11.81 7.07
C PHE A 172 -6.38 11.54 5.57
N GLU A 173 -7.37 10.72 5.21
CA GLU A 173 -7.65 10.40 3.81
C GLU A 173 -7.99 11.66 3.01
N ASN A 174 -7.29 11.87 1.90
CA ASN A 174 -7.45 13.04 1.03
C ASN A 174 -7.25 14.39 1.75
N ARG A 175 -6.47 14.42 2.85
CA ARG A 175 -6.16 15.66 3.61
C ARG A 175 -4.75 16.19 3.41
N LEU A 176 -3.81 15.34 2.96
CA LEU A 176 -2.46 15.80 2.61
C LEU A 176 -2.45 16.59 1.31
N LYS A 177 -1.93 17.81 1.36
CA LYS A 177 -1.79 18.70 0.21
C LYS A 177 -0.44 19.39 0.26
N PHE A 178 0.20 19.54 -0.89
CA PHE A 178 1.36 20.41 -1.00
C PHE A 178 0.94 21.82 -1.45
N SER A 179 1.58 22.80 -0.83
CA SER A 179 1.59 24.19 -1.25
C SER A 179 2.90 24.49 -1.98
N TYR A 180 3.06 25.74 -2.45
CA TYR A 180 4.21 26.17 -3.23
C TYR A 180 5.56 25.77 -2.61
N LYS A 181 6.51 25.30 -3.45
CA LYS A 181 7.87 24.86 -3.08
C LYS A 181 7.92 23.67 -2.11
N ASN A 182 7.15 22.62 -2.33
CA ASN A 182 7.18 21.38 -1.54
C ASN A 182 6.86 21.60 -0.04
N ASN A 183 6.03 22.59 0.26
CA ASN A 183 5.55 22.86 1.61
C ASN A 183 4.29 22.04 1.89
N LEU A 184 4.31 21.16 2.88
CA LEU A 184 3.12 20.42 3.28
C LEU A 184 2.11 21.35 3.97
N ALA A 185 0.85 21.37 3.55
CA ALA A 185 -0.19 22.12 4.22
C ALA A 185 -0.54 21.46 5.57
N ILE A 186 -0.12 22.08 6.67
CA ILE A 186 -0.27 21.52 8.03
C ILE A 186 -1.48 22.05 8.81
N GLU A 187 -2.16 23.10 8.34
CA GLU A 187 -3.30 23.70 9.04
C GLU A 187 -4.45 22.69 9.21
N CYS A 188 -4.85 22.05 8.12
CA CYS A 188 -5.88 21.00 8.14
C CYS A 188 -5.47 19.80 9.00
N LEU A 189 -4.18 19.48 9.08
CA LEU A 189 -3.69 18.43 9.98
C LEU A 189 -3.81 18.85 11.44
N GLY A 190 -3.52 20.11 11.74
CA GLY A 190 -3.71 20.70 13.07
C GLY A 190 -5.17 20.64 13.53
N GLU A 191 -6.11 21.02 12.66
CA GLU A 191 -7.56 20.96 12.94
C GLU A 191 -8.04 19.54 13.26
N ILE A 192 -7.56 18.52 12.52
CA ILE A 192 -7.89 17.11 12.79
C ILE A 192 -7.35 16.67 14.16
N LEU A 193 -6.18 17.19 14.54
CA LEU A 193 -5.50 16.91 15.80
C LEU A 193 -6.01 17.77 16.98
N GLU A 194 -7.10 18.53 16.80
CA GLU A 194 -7.82 19.16 17.92
C GLU A 194 -8.65 18.13 18.70
N ASP A 195 -9.04 17.01 18.09
CA ASP A 195 -9.66 15.89 18.79
C ASP A 195 -8.58 15.16 19.62
N ASP A 196 -8.73 15.19 20.95
CA ASP A 196 -7.74 14.64 21.89
C ASP A 196 -7.49 13.13 21.70
N ASP A 197 -8.50 12.36 21.29
CA ASP A 197 -8.34 10.92 21.03
C ASP A 197 -7.49 10.70 19.78
N VAL A 198 -7.81 11.42 18.70
CA VAL A 198 -7.02 11.37 17.46
C VAL A 198 -5.58 11.80 17.73
N LYS A 199 -5.41 12.92 18.43
CA LYS A 199 -4.10 13.49 18.76
C LYS A 199 -3.23 12.53 19.57
N LYS A 200 -3.80 11.92 20.61
CA LYS A 200 -3.08 11.00 21.50
C LYS A 200 -2.60 9.76 20.75
N ASN A 201 -3.42 9.24 19.84
CA ASN A 201 -3.14 8.03 19.10
C ASN A 201 -2.43 8.28 17.75
N THR A 202 -2.14 9.54 17.39
CA THR A 202 -1.43 9.86 16.15
C THR A 202 0.08 10.01 16.39
N SER A 203 0.87 9.31 15.58
CA SER A 203 2.31 9.52 15.40
C SER A 203 2.59 10.12 14.03
N ILE A 204 3.70 10.89 13.91
CA ILE A 204 4.13 11.47 12.64
C ILE A 204 5.60 11.09 12.37
N GLY A 205 5.86 10.58 11.18
CA GLY A 205 7.20 10.36 10.64
C GLY A 205 7.51 11.38 9.54
N CYS A 206 8.68 12.00 9.60
CA CYS A 206 9.16 12.92 8.58
C CYS A 206 10.61 12.59 8.21
N LEU A 207 10.90 12.52 6.91
CA LEU A 207 12.26 12.41 6.39
C LEU A 207 12.86 13.82 6.27
N SER A 208 14.08 13.99 6.79
CA SER A 208 14.75 15.29 6.76
C SER A 208 15.21 15.69 5.36
N ASP A 209 15.29 17.00 5.14
CA ASP A 209 15.78 17.64 3.90
C ASP A 209 14.89 17.43 2.65
N ILE A 210 13.68 16.89 2.81
CA ILE A 210 12.73 16.69 1.69
C ILE A 210 11.64 17.78 1.66
N LEU A 211 11.02 18.08 2.80
CA LEU A 211 9.93 19.05 2.91
C LEU A 211 10.48 20.42 3.27
N ALA A 212 10.10 21.46 2.52
CA ALA A 212 10.65 22.80 2.73
C ALA A 212 10.22 23.42 4.07
N ASN A 213 9.08 23.00 4.63
CA ASN A 213 8.56 23.44 5.93
C ASN A 213 8.75 22.40 7.04
N GLU A 214 9.81 21.58 6.98
CA GLU A 214 10.14 20.59 8.03
C GLU A 214 10.17 21.19 9.45
N ASN A 215 10.71 22.39 9.61
CA ASN A 215 10.76 23.07 10.91
C ASN A 215 9.37 23.44 11.43
N ASP A 216 8.46 23.86 10.56
CA ASP A 216 7.08 24.17 10.95
C ASP A 216 6.33 22.89 11.34
N ILE A 217 6.54 21.80 10.61
CA ILE A 217 5.98 20.48 10.93
C ILE A 217 6.40 20.07 12.35
N LYS A 218 7.71 20.13 12.63
CA LYS A 218 8.28 19.74 13.94
C LYS A 218 7.83 20.62 15.11
N THR A 219 7.51 21.89 14.86
CA THR A 219 7.15 22.84 15.91
C THR A 219 5.64 22.92 16.16
N LYS A 220 4.82 22.75 15.13
CA LYS A 220 3.36 22.92 15.22
C LYS A 220 2.59 21.62 15.36
N LEU A 221 3.13 20.49 14.88
CA LEU A 221 2.47 19.19 15.01
C LEU A 221 3.07 18.38 16.18
N PRO A 222 2.24 17.63 16.91
CA PRO A 222 2.70 16.77 18.00
C PRO A 222 3.36 15.49 17.45
N ASN A 223 4.13 14.81 18.31
CA ASN A 223 4.64 13.45 18.08
C ASN A 223 5.42 13.25 16.77
N VAL A 224 6.12 14.29 16.30
CA VAL A 224 6.94 14.24 15.09
C VAL A 224 8.28 13.56 15.38
N GLY A 225 8.57 12.51 14.64
CA GLY A 225 9.83 11.77 14.68
C GLY A 225 10.35 11.45 13.28
N THR A 226 11.37 10.59 13.22
CA THR A 226 11.85 10.02 11.96
C THR A 226 10.84 9.01 11.42
N ILE A 227 10.87 8.74 10.11
CA ILE A 227 10.06 7.68 9.49
C ILE A 227 10.25 6.33 10.20
N ASN A 228 11.49 5.96 10.52
CA ASN A 228 11.77 4.74 11.24
C ASN A 228 11.13 4.70 12.64
N LYS A 229 11.19 5.81 13.40
CA LYS A 229 10.55 5.90 14.71
C LYS A 229 9.02 5.77 14.62
N PHE A 230 8.42 6.34 13.57
CA PHE A 230 6.99 6.19 13.30
C PHE A 230 6.61 4.71 13.13
N PHE A 231 7.34 3.95 12.30
CA PHE A 231 7.05 2.52 12.10
C PHE A 231 7.35 1.67 13.34
N ILE A 232 8.38 2.00 14.12
CA ILE A 232 8.66 1.33 15.41
C ILE A 232 7.48 1.50 16.37
N ASN A 233 7.00 2.74 16.54
CA ASN A 233 5.86 3.03 17.42
C ASN A 233 4.60 2.29 16.95
N LEU A 234 4.29 2.35 15.66
CA LEU A 234 3.09 1.70 15.11
C LEU A 234 3.13 0.18 15.29
N LYS A 235 4.29 -0.46 15.10
CA LYS A 235 4.48 -1.89 15.36
C LYS A 235 4.30 -2.26 16.84
N ALA A 236 4.76 -1.41 17.76
CA ALA A 236 4.55 -1.61 19.19
C ALA A 236 3.07 -1.46 19.59
N GLU A 237 2.35 -0.51 18.99
CA GLU A 237 0.90 -0.38 19.19
C GLU A 237 0.13 -1.61 18.66
N VAL A 238 0.57 -2.18 17.53
CA VAL A 238 0.01 -3.44 17.00
C VAL A 238 0.21 -4.59 17.98
N ASP A 239 1.41 -4.71 18.57
CA ASP A 239 1.67 -5.74 19.59
C ASP A 239 0.73 -5.55 20.79
N ASN A 240 0.65 -4.33 21.34
CA ASN A 240 -0.23 -4.02 22.48
C ASN A 240 -1.72 -4.28 22.19
N TYR A 241 -2.16 -4.17 20.93
CA TYR A 241 -3.56 -4.42 20.55
C TYR A 241 -3.90 -5.93 20.59
N TYR A 242 -2.93 -6.81 20.30
CA TYR A 242 -3.14 -8.26 20.28
C TYR A 242 -2.63 -8.99 21.53
N GLU A 243 -1.96 -8.29 22.47
CA GLU A 243 -1.66 -8.80 23.82
C GLU A 243 -2.94 -9.15 24.61
#